data_AF-A0A1J3G4Q1-F1
#
_entry.id   AF-A0A1J3G4Q1-F1
#
_cell.length_a   1.000
_cell.length_b   1.000
_cell.length_c   1.000
_cell.angle_alpha   90.00
_cell.angle_beta   90.00
_cell.angle_gamma   90.00
#
_symmetry.space_group_name_H-M   'P 1'
#
loop_
_entity.id
_entity.type
_entity.pdbx_description
1 polymer ?
#
loop_
_entity_poly.entity_id
_entity_poly.type
_entity_poly.pdbx_seq_one_letter_code
_entity_poly.pdbx_strand_id
1 'polypeptide(L)'
;ILSLSEAYSLLPTSIPMAGIEEFQDCLDTCRLFDLSSRGCVYTWDNKSLTNPKARKLDRAVINELWQDQFPNSNALFDAPGSSDHSPCLISLSNEIVRRKARFNFFTFFTLHPDYKSLLESAWHSVSISGGPMFALYQRLRAAKNCCKELNRSSFSNIQARTK
;
A
#
# COMPACT_ATOMS: atom_id res chain seq x y z
N ILE A 1 -18.66 -10.75 -7.78
CA ILE A 1 -18.44 -11.06 -9.22
C ILE A 1 -19.69 -10.59 -9.92
N LEU A 2 -19.62 -9.64 -10.83
CA LEU A 2 -20.74 -9.15 -11.63
C LEU A 2 -20.73 -9.76 -13.04
N SER A 3 -19.60 -10.33 -13.48
CA SER A 3 -19.53 -11.10 -14.73
C SER A 3 -18.54 -12.26 -14.66
N LEU A 4 -18.64 -13.22 -15.58
CA LEU A 4 -17.71 -14.35 -15.67
C LEU A 4 -16.25 -13.91 -15.88
N SER A 5 -16.02 -12.75 -16.52
CA SER A 5 -14.67 -12.20 -16.71
C SER A 5 -13.97 -11.83 -15.39
N GLU A 6 -14.74 -11.60 -14.34
CA GLU A 6 -14.27 -11.24 -13.00
C GLU A 6 -13.98 -12.46 -12.12
N ALA A 7 -13.95 -13.64 -12.74
CA ALA A 7 -13.60 -14.89 -12.09
C ALA A 7 -12.65 -15.72 -12.96
N TYR A 8 -11.57 -16.21 -12.35
CA TYR A 8 -10.63 -17.13 -12.96
C TYR A 8 -10.50 -18.40 -12.12
N SER A 9 -10.73 -19.56 -12.73
CA SER A 9 -10.42 -20.87 -12.15
C SER A 9 -9.67 -21.70 -13.17
N LEU A 10 -8.61 -22.40 -12.76
CA LEU A 10 -7.94 -23.37 -13.63
C LEU A 10 -8.83 -24.58 -13.96
N LEU A 11 -9.52 -25.10 -12.95
CA LEU A 11 -10.48 -26.20 -13.11
C LEU A 11 -11.91 -25.66 -13.27
N PRO A 12 -12.78 -26.32 -14.06
CA PRO A 12 -14.18 -25.94 -14.18
C PRO A 12 -14.81 -25.84 -12.80
N THR A 13 -15.30 -24.63 -12.46
CA THR A 13 -15.93 -24.35 -11.17
C THR A 13 -17.25 -23.66 -11.46
N SER A 14 -18.36 -24.17 -10.91
CA SER A 14 -19.62 -23.41 -10.92
C SER A 14 -19.45 -22.16 -10.07
N ILE A 15 -19.72 -21.00 -10.67
CA ILE A 15 -19.75 -19.73 -9.94
C ILE A 15 -21.18 -19.57 -9.47
N PRO A 16 -21.44 -19.49 -8.15
CA PRO A 16 -22.78 -19.23 -7.66
C PRO A 16 -23.26 -17.87 -8.20
N MET A 17 -24.41 -17.88 -8.88
CA MET A 17 -25.08 -16.65 -9.32
C MET A 17 -25.86 -15.97 -8.19
N ALA A 18 -26.20 -16.73 -7.14
CA ALA A 18 -26.88 -16.22 -5.96
C ALA A 18 -26.05 -15.13 -5.29
N GLY A 19 -26.66 -13.98 -5.00
CA GLY A 19 -26.01 -12.79 -4.46
C GLY A 19 -25.52 -11.81 -5.52
N ILE A 20 -25.30 -12.24 -6.77
CA ILE A 20 -24.81 -11.37 -7.85
C ILE A 20 -25.93 -10.48 -8.36
N GLU A 21 -27.09 -11.07 -8.64
CA GLU A 21 -28.27 -10.35 -9.13
C GLU A 21 -28.77 -9.35 -8.07
N GLU A 22 -28.91 -9.78 -6.80
CA GLU A 22 -29.34 -8.86 -5.74
C GLU A 22 -28.34 -7.72 -5.51
N PHE A 23 -27.04 -7.97 -5.70
CA PHE A 23 -26.03 -6.92 -5.59
C PHE A 23 -26.08 -5.96 -6.78
N GLN A 24 -26.28 -6.45 -8.00
CA GLN A 24 -26.45 -5.61 -9.18
C GLN A 24 -27.70 -4.72 -9.06
N ASP A 25 -28.83 -5.32 -8.64
CA ASP A 25 -30.07 -4.58 -8.41
C ASP A 25 -29.90 -3.49 -7.34
N CYS A 26 -29.12 -3.78 -6.29
CA CYS A 26 -28.79 -2.80 -5.25
C CYS A 26 -27.96 -1.63 -5.80
N LEU A 27 -26.95 -1.91 -6.63
CA LEU A 27 -26.14 -0.88 -7.27
C LEU A 27 -27.00 0.00 -8.18
N ASP A 28 -27.84 -0.61 -9.01
CA ASP A 28 -28.71 0.10 -9.94
C ASP A 28 -29.75 0.95 -9.20
N THR A 29 -30.38 0.39 -8.16
CA THR A 29 -31.35 1.11 -7.30
C THR A 29 -30.70 2.30 -6.60
N CYS A 30 -29.47 2.15 -6.12
CA CYS A 30 -28.73 3.22 -5.45
C CYS A 30 -28.02 4.17 -6.43
N ARG A 31 -28.09 3.92 -7.74
CA ARG A 31 -27.34 4.63 -8.80
C ARG A 31 -25.82 4.66 -8.52
N LEU A 32 -25.29 3.53 -8.08
CA LEU A 32 -23.88 3.32 -7.82
C LEU A 32 -23.24 2.61 -9.01
N PHE A 33 -22.02 3.00 -9.34
CA PHE A 33 -21.21 2.39 -10.40
C PHE A 33 -19.75 2.27 -9.98
N ASP A 34 -19.01 1.38 -10.63
CA ASP A 34 -17.58 1.18 -10.37
C ASP A 34 -16.80 2.48 -10.66
N LEU A 35 -16.02 2.94 -9.69
CA LEU A 35 -15.01 3.98 -9.90
C LEU A 35 -13.95 3.48 -10.88
N SER A 36 -13.49 4.37 -11.78
CA SER A 36 -12.39 4.06 -12.69
C SER A 36 -11.20 3.50 -11.92
N SER A 37 -10.75 2.31 -12.32
CA SER A 37 -9.75 1.55 -11.57
C SER A 37 -8.61 1.04 -12.45
N ARG A 38 -7.45 0.88 -11.83
CA ARG A 38 -6.23 0.32 -12.44
C ARG A 38 -5.52 -0.63 -11.47
N GLY A 39 -4.58 -1.40 -11.98
CA GLY A 39 -3.81 -2.38 -11.21
C GLY A 39 -4.39 -3.79 -11.32
N CYS A 40 -4.41 -4.53 -10.21
CA CYS A 40 -4.88 -5.91 -10.17
C CYS A 40 -6.37 -6.02 -10.54
N VAL A 41 -6.67 -6.78 -11.59
CA VAL A 41 -8.05 -7.05 -12.03
C VAL A 41 -8.77 -7.96 -11.04
N TYR A 42 -8.09 -8.99 -10.57
CA TYR A 42 -8.57 -9.85 -9.49
C TYR A 42 -8.05 -9.32 -8.17
N THR A 43 -8.96 -9.03 -7.24
CA THR A 43 -8.63 -8.47 -5.93
C THR A 43 -8.45 -9.52 -4.88
N TRP A 44 -8.81 -10.77 -5.17
CA TRP A 44 -8.63 -11.91 -4.28
C TRP A 44 -8.07 -13.12 -5.02
N ASP A 45 -7.19 -13.89 -4.38
CA ASP A 45 -6.76 -15.19 -4.85
C ASP A 45 -6.60 -16.21 -3.72
N ASN A 46 -6.81 -17.48 -4.01
CA ASN A 46 -6.79 -18.54 -3.00
C ASN A 46 -5.39 -19.03 -2.58
N LYS A 47 -4.32 -18.41 -3.09
CA LYS A 47 -2.91 -18.81 -2.87
C LYS A 47 -2.58 -20.27 -3.18
N SER A 48 -3.40 -20.94 -3.99
CA SER A 48 -3.19 -22.34 -4.35
C SER A 48 -2.33 -22.46 -5.60
N LEU A 49 -1.26 -23.25 -5.52
CA LEU A 49 -0.44 -23.60 -6.69
C LEU A 49 -1.08 -24.70 -7.56
N THR A 50 -1.86 -25.59 -6.94
CA THR A 50 -2.41 -26.78 -7.61
C THR A 50 -3.78 -26.55 -8.23
N ASN A 51 -4.58 -25.65 -7.64
CA ASN A 51 -5.88 -25.25 -8.17
C ASN A 51 -6.07 -23.74 -7.97
N PRO A 52 -5.31 -22.91 -8.71
CA PRO A 52 -5.36 -21.47 -8.56
C PRO A 52 -6.74 -20.93 -8.92
N LYS A 53 -7.26 -20.08 -8.04
CA LYS A 53 -8.51 -19.35 -8.24
C LYS A 53 -8.27 -17.89 -7.92
N ALA A 54 -8.75 -17.00 -8.78
CA ALA A 54 -8.72 -15.57 -8.57
C ALA A 54 -10.10 -14.95 -8.85
N ARG A 55 -10.50 -13.93 -8.10
CA ARG A 55 -11.82 -13.29 -8.17
C ARG A 55 -11.68 -11.78 -7.96
N LYS A 56 -12.55 -10.99 -8.59
CA LYS A 56 -12.78 -9.58 -8.24
C LYS A 56 -13.89 -9.51 -7.18
N LEU A 57 -13.49 -9.50 -5.91
CA LEU A 57 -14.40 -9.45 -4.76
C LEU A 57 -14.55 -8.04 -4.20
N ASP A 58 -13.52 -7.22 -4.33
CA ASP A 58 -13.45 -5.87 -3.78
C ASP A 58 -13.71 -4.84 -4.88
N ARG A 59 -14.48 -3.79 -4.56
CA ARG A 59 -14.83 -2.71 -5.49
C ARG A 59 -14.80 -1.36 -4.79
N ALA A 60 -14.41 -0.33 -5.54
CA ALA A 60 -14.71 1.05 -5.17
C ALA A 60 -15.92 1.47 -6.01
N VAL A 61 -17.05 1.72 -5.36
CA VAL A 61 -18.29 2.16 -6.01
C VAL A 61 -18.61 3.60 -5.63
N ILE A 62 -19.09 4.37 -6.59
CA ILE A 62 -19.39 5.81 -6.43
C ILE A 62 -20.74 6.12 -7.08
N ASN A 63 -21.29 7.31 -6.78
CA ASN A 63 -22.45 7.86 -7.48
C ASN A 63 -22.05 9.10 -8.29
N GLU A 64 -23.01 9.67 -9.01
CA GLU A 64 -22.83 10.88 -9.83
C GLU A 64 -22.31 12.07 -9.01
N LEU A 65 -22.86 12.31 -7.81
CA LEU A 65 -22.43 13.41 -6.94
C LEU A 65 -20.93 13.33 -6.58
N TRP A 66 -20.43 12.12 -6.33
CA TRP A 66 -19.00 11.91 -6.11
C TRP A 66 -18.19 12.17 -7.37
N GLN A 67 -18.64 11.68 -8.53
CA GLN A 67 -17.96 11.89 -9.81
C GLN A 67 -17.86 13.38 -10.17
N ASP A 68 -18.91 14.15 -9.89
CA ASP A 68 -18.93 15.60 -10.10
C ASP A 68 -17.98 16.33 -9.16
N GLN A 69 -17.91 15.91 -7.89
CA GLN A 69 -17.03 16.52 -6.90
C GLN A 69 -15.55 16.14 -7.10
N PHE A 70 -15.28 14.91 -7.54
CA PHE A 70 -13.93 14.35 -7.72
C PHE A 70 -13.76 13.74 -9.12
N PRO A 71 -13.78 14.56 -10.18
CA PRO A 71 -13.79 14.06 -11.56
C PRO A 71 -12.52 13.29 -11.96
N ASN A 72 -11.42 13.55 -11.25
CA ASN A 72 -10.13 12.89 -11.46
C ASN A 72 -9.88 11.75 -10.45
N SER A 73 -10.88 11.35 -9.67
CA SER A 73 -10.70 10.26 -8.73
C SER A 73 -10.49 8.93 -9.43
N ASN A 74 -9.68 8.06 -8.84
CA ASN A 74 -9.44 6.71 -9.34
C ASN A 74 -9.09 5.75 -8.20
N ALA A 75 -9.38 4.47 -8.42
CA ALA A 75 -8.95 3.38 -7.56
C ALA A 75 -7.70 2.69 -8.13
N LEU A 76 -6.73 2.41 -7.27
CA LEU A 76 -5.60 1.53 -7.57
C LEU A 76 -5.73 0.28 -6.70
N PHE A 77 -5.90 -0.87 -7.34
CA PHE A 77 -5.76 -2.18 -6.68
C PHE A 77 -4.29 -2.60 -6.79
N ASP A 78 -3.54 -2.46 -5.71
CA ASP A 78 -2.10 -2.74 -5.68
C ASP A 78 -1.83 -4.23 -5.44
N ALA A 79 -0.59 -4.67 -5.64
CA ALA A 79 -0.20 -6.06 -5.44
C ALA A 79 -0.52 -6.51 -3.99
N PRO A 80 -1.10 -7.72 -3.80
CA PRO A 80 -1.60 -8.18 -2.50
C PRO A 80 -0.48 -8.46 -1.48
N GLY A 81 0.77 -8.55 -1.91
CA GLY A 81 1.89 -8.90 -1.05
C GLY A 81 1.69 -10.29 -0.43
N SER A 82 1.67 -10.35 0.91
CA SER A 82 1.41 -11.59 1.67
C SER A 82 -0.06 -11.84 1.97
N SER A 83 -0.97 -10.92 1.62
CA SER A 83 -2.41 -11.11 1.77
C SER A 83 -2.98 -11.90 0.59
N ASP A 84 -4.12 -12.55 0.80
CA ASP A 84 -5.00 -13.07 -0.24
C ASP A 84 -5.86 -11.98 -0.90
N HIS A 85 -5.91 -10.77 -0.33
CA HIS A 85 -6.57 -9.60 -0.92
C HIS A 85 -5.60 -8.53 -1.42
N SER A 86 -5.98 -7.88 -2.51
CA SER A 86 -5.31 -6.71 -3.09
C SER A 86 -5.86 -5.44 -2.43
N PRO A 87 -5.01 -4.61 -1.80
CA PRO A 87 -5.48 -3.37 -1.19
C PRO A 87 -5.99 -2.38 -2.25
N CYS A 88 -7.12 -1.73 -1.95
CA CYS A 88 -7.68 -0.66 -2.78
C CYS A 88 -7.27 0.71 -2.24
N LEU A 89 -6.57 1.50 -3.05
CA LEU A 89 -6.21 2.88 -2.76
C LEU A 89 -7.05 3.82 -3.62
N ILE A 90 -7.82 4.71 -2.98
CA ILE A 90 -8.60 5.73 -3.68
C ILE A 90 -7.81 7.05 -3.68
N SER A 91 -7.54 7.58 -4.87
CA SER A 91 -7.04 8.95 -5.06
C SER A 91 -8.20 9.84 -5.46
N LEU A 92 -8.30 11.04 -4.87
CA LEU A 92 -9.35 12.02 -5.19
C LEU A 92 -8.93 13.00 -6.30
N SER A 93 -7.63 13.10 -6.55
CA SER A 93 -7.06 13.90 -7.62
C SER A 93 -5.80 13.22 -8.20
N ASN A 94 -5.36 13.71 -9.35
CA ASN A 94 -4.07 13.31 -9.93
C ASN A 94 -2.89 14.10 -9.33
N GLU A 95 -3.15 14.96 -8.34
CA GLU A 95 -2.08 15.68 -7.67
C GLU A 95 -1.27 14.72 -6.81
N ILE A 96 0.00 14.60 -7.13
CA ILE A 96 0.96 13.89 -6.29
C ILE A 96 1.17 14.77 -5.05
N VAL A 97 0.32 14.60 -4.05
CA VAL A 97 0.60 15.15 -2.73
C VAL A 97 1.87 14.48 -2.26
N ARG A 98 2.97 15.24 -2.18
CA ARG A 98 4.23 14.77 -1.59
C ARG A 98 3.97 14.46 -0.11
N ARG A 99 3.51 13.25 0.16
CA ARG A 99 3.30 12.78 1.52
C ARG A 99 4.67 12.63 2.15
N LYS A 100 4.83 13.15 3.36
CA LYS A 100 6.04 12.95 4.15
C LYS A 100 6.18 11.44 4.38
N ALA A 101 7.12 10.82 3.66
CA ALA A 101 7.35 9.38 3.76
C ALA A 101 7.62 9.01 5.23
N ARG A 102 6.94 7.96 5.71
CA ARG A 102 7.25 7.38 7.01
C ARG A 102 8.70 6.90 6.96
N PHE A 103 9.41 7.06 8.08
CA PHE A 103 10.73 6.47 8.18
C PHE A 103 10.56 4.97 8.43
N ASN A 104 11.12 4.17 7.53
CA ASN A 104 11.24 2.74 7.72
C ASN A 104 12.71 2.45 8.05
N PHE A 105 12.92 1.63 9.08
CA PHE A 105 14.23 1.07 9.32
C PHE A 105 14.45 -0.07 8.32
N PHE A 106 15.59 -0.04 7.62
CA PHE A 106 15.97 -1.11 6.72
C PHE A 106 17.17 -1.86 7.29
N THR A 107 17.12 -3.19 7.26
CA THR A 107 18.18 -4.04 7.81
C THR A 107 19.54 -3.76 7.19
N PHE A 108 19.61 -3.35 5.91
CA PHE A 108 20.88 -3.04 5.26
C PHE A 108 21.67 -1.90 5.93
N PHE A 109 21.02 -1.05 6.74
CA PHE A 109 21.76 -0.06 7.53
C PHE A 109 22.80 -0.72 8.41
N THR A 110 22.50 -1.88 9.00
CA THR A 110 23.43 -2.60 9.88
C THR A 110 24.61 -3.22 9.15
N LEU A 111 24.58 -3.26 7.82
CA LEU A 111 25.67 -3.75 6.99
C LEU A 111 26.70 -2.66 6.68
N HIS A 112 26.36 -1.38 6.89
CA HIS A 112 27.33 -0.30 6.68
C HIS A 112 28.43 -0.37 7.75
N PRO A 113 29.73 -0.32 7.38
CA PRO A 113 30.84 -0.45 8.33
C PRO A 113 30.73 0.50 9.53
N ASP A 114 30.38 1.76 9.25
CA ASP A 114 30.27 2.80 10.29
C ASP A 114 28.90 2.87 10.98
N TYR A 115 27.97 1.96 10.69
CA TYR A 115 26.61 2.07 11.22
C TYR A 115 26.59 2.13 12.75
N LYS A 116 27.33 1.23 13.40
CA LYS A 116 27.34 1.11 14.85
C LYS A 116 27.91 2.37 15.50
N SER A 117 29.04 2.87 15.01
CA SER A 117 29.69 4.07 15.54
C SER A 117 28.85 5.32 15.32
N LEU A 118 28.25 5.48 14.14
CA LEU A 118 27.36 6.59 13.81
C LEU A 118 26.10 6.57 14.69
N LEU A 119 25.49 5.41 14.89
CA LEU A 119 24.31 5.26 15.73
C LEU A 119 24.63 5.56 17.20
N GLU A 120 25.73 5.03 17.74
CA GLU A 120 26.18 5.30 19.11
C GLU A 120 26.46 6.79 19.32
N SER A 121 27.14 7.44 18.38
CA SER A 121 27.37 8.89 18.42
C SER A 121 26.06 9.67 18.41
N ALA A 122 25.14 9.33 17.51
CA ALA A 122 23.83 9.98 17.43
C ALA A 122 23.00 9.78 18.71
N TRP A 123 23.05 8.59 19.31
CA TRP A 123 22.32 8.26 20.54
C TRP A 123 22.78 9.09 21.74
N HIS A 124 24.07 9.39 21.82
CA HIS A 124 24.67 10.19 22.90
C HIS A 124 24.77 11.69 22.59
N SER A 125 24.48 12.11 21.35
CA SER A 125 24.54 13.51 20.92
C SER A 125 23.51 14.43 21.59
N VAL A 126 22.49 13.88 22.24
CA VAL A 126 21.41 14.66 22.83
C VAL A 126 21.60 14.81 24.33
N SER A 127 21.80 16.05 24.79
CA SER A 127 21.73 16.39 26.21
C SER A 127 20.27 16.28 26.69
N ILE A 128 20.07 15.51 27.75
CA ILE A 128 18.74 15.21 28.28
C ILE A 128 18.41 16.21 29.36
N SER A 129 17.44 17.07 29.09
CA SER A 129 16.74 17.85 30.13
C SER A 129 15.25 17.54 30.01
N GLY A 130 14.73 16.75 30.95
CA GLY A 130 13.35 16.27 30.96
C GLY A 130 13.20 14.86 31.53
N GLY A 131 11.97 14.35 31.53
CA GLY A 131 11.66 13.01 32.05
C GLY A 131 12.19 11.85 31.15
N PRO A 132 12.25 10.61 31.68
CA PRO A 132 12.78 9.46 30.94
C PRO A 132 12.15 9.21 29.56
N MET A 133 10.84 9.41 29.43
CA MET A 133 10.14 9.24 28.15
C MET A 133 10.54 10.30 27.12
N PHE A 134 10.76 11.54 27.55
CA PHE A 134 11.26 12.61 26.69
C PHE A 134 12.69 12.32 26.23
N ALA A 135 13.53 11.84 27.15
CA ALA A 135 14.89 11.41 26.85
C ALA A 135 14.94 10.30 25.79
N LEU A 136 14.10 9.28 25.94
CA LEU A 136 13.99 8.18 24.99
C LEU A 136 13.52 8.66 23.62
N TYR A 137 12.47 9.49 23.57
CA TYR A 137 11.97 10.07 22.33
C TYR A 137 13.06 10.84 21.57
N GLN A 138 13.83 11.67 22.28
CA GLN A 138 14.90 12.46 21.68
C GLN A 138 16.02 11.59 21.12
N ARG A 139 16.41 10.53 21.84
CA ARG A 139 17.40 9.54 21.38
C ARG A 139 16.93 8.79 20.15
N LEU A 140 15.68 8.32 20.14
CA LEU A 140 15.08 7.66 18.97
C LEU A 140 14.98 8.60 17.77
N ARG A 141 14.69 9.89 18.00
CA ARG A 141 14.68 10.91 16.95
C ARG A 141 16.07 11.15 16.36
N ALA A 142 17.12 11.20 17.19
CA ALA A 142 18.50 11.33 16.75
C ALA A 142 18.95 10.10 15.94
N ALA A 143 18.68 8.89 16.44
CA ALA A 143 18.94 7.63 15.74
C ALA A 143 18.24 7.58 14.38
N LYS A 144 16.96 7.94 14.32
CA LYS A 144 16.21 8.05 13.06
C LYS A 144 16.87 9.00 12.08
N ASN A 145 17.30 10.18 12.51
CA ASN A 145 17.94 11.16 11.64
C ASN A 145 19.30 10.65 11.12
N CYS A 146 20.09 9.99 11.97
CA CYS A 146 21.33 9.33 11.59
C CYS A 146 21.09 8.30 10.47
N CYS A 147 20.13 7.39 10.63
CA CYS A 147 19.80 6.41 9.59
C CYS A 147 19.32 7.07 8.29
N LYS A 148 18.55 8.16 8.36
CA LYS A 148 18.12 8.90 7.17
C LYS A 148 19.30 9.54 6.43
N GLU A 149 20.29 10.03 7.16
CA GLU A 149 21.48 10.63 6.56
C GLU A 149 22.39 9.57 5.96
N LEU A 150 22.60 8.45 6.66
CA LEU A 150 23.32 7.29 6.15
C LEU A 150 22.69 6.75 4.85
N ASN A 151 21.35 6.71 4.80
CA ASN A 151 20.63 6.34 3.59
C ASN A 151 20.88 7.31 2.44
N ARG A 152 21.00 8.61 2.71
CA ARG A 152 21.27 9.63 1.69
C ARG A 152 22.70 9.57 1.19
N SER A 153 23.68 9.47 2.09
CA SER A 153 25.11 9.48 1.71
C SER A 153 25.50 8.19 0.99
N SER A 154 25.11 7.05 1.54
CA SER A 154 25.65 5.74 1.17
C SER A 154 24.73 4.92 0.27
N PHE A 155 23.41 5.18 0.31
CA PHE A 155 22.40 4.34 -0.37
C PHE A 155 21.45 5.11 -1.30
N SER A 156 21.64 6.42 -1.51
CA SER A 156 20.84 7.15 -2.48
C SER A 156 21.30 6.86 -3.91
N ASN A 157 20.36 6.83 -4.85
CA ASN A 157 20.62 6.65 -6.28
C ASN A 157 21.46 5.40 -6.63
N ILE A 158 21.30 4.29 -5.90
CA ILE A 158 22.00 3.02 -6.20
C ILE A 158 21.78 2.60 -7.66
N GLN A 159 20.57 2.79 -8.20
CA GLN A 159 20.24 2.51 -9.60
C GLN A 159 21.05 3.34 -10.60
N ALA A 160 21.57 4.51 -10.23
CA ALA A 160 22.43 5.34 -11.06
C ALA A 160 23.93 5.13 -10.79
N ARG A 161 24.28 4.43 -9.70
CA ARG A 161 25.67 4.17 -9.27
C ARG A 161 26.20 2.79 -9.65
N THR A 162 25.31 1.87 -10.04
CA THR A 162 25.70 0.55 -10.56
C THR A 162 25.57 0.56 -12.09
N LYS A 163 26.68 0.78 -12.79
CA LYS A 163 26.89 0.37 -14.18
C LYS A 163 27.84 -0.81 -14.20
#